data_AF-A0A1V9Y935-F1
#
_entry.id   AF-A0A1V9Y935-F1
#
_cell.length_a   1.000
_cell.length_b   1.000
_cell.length_c   1.000
_cell.angle_alpha   90.00
_cell.angle_beta   90.00
_cell.angle_gamma   90.00
#
_symmetry.space_group_name_H-M   'P 1'
#
loop_
_entity.id
_entity.type
_entity.pdbx_description
1 polymer ?
#
loop_
_entity_poly.entity_id
_entity_poly.type
_entity_poly.pdbx_seq_one_letter_code
_entity_poly.pdbx_strand_id
1 'polypeptide(L)'
;MIPIVFLVLGGSLLTTLFPDTYNATTWIVFMGLVLLPVCLIPTLKEGAGAAAAGCIGTLLADGIALYLLVTNVNKVNDGLSTPTPDLSFKGVATVFGNLALAYGAGIVIPAIQREHSDPTRMPRIILVTMTVISLCFLTVSLTGVSVVGCQIPGNLLFAVSGTKLGFTASRGGVVLAFLFMQLHITIAFAVIMFPAFYIAERLFFGFHKAQFEIASEAAYHDVESLEVQEEKKAEENHADAGASYKIPGNYRKAAALRIVIVAICVGIAVAWQDHFGD
;
A
#
# COMPACT_ATOMS: atom_id res chain seq x y z
N MET A 1 11.25 6.66 -0.79
CA MET A 1 11.54 5.35 -1.43
C MET A 1 10.30 4.48 -1.55
N ILE A 2 9.53 4.27 -0.48
CA ILE A 2 8.31 3.43 -0.49
C ILE A 2 7.35 3.71 -1.68
N PRO A 3 6.98 4.98 -1.99
CA PRO A 3 6.07 5.26 -3.12
C PRO A 3 6.62 4.89 -4.50
N ILE A 4 7.95 4.94 -4.66
CA ILE A 4 8.62 4.64 -5.94
C ILE A 4 8.52 3.14 -6.22
N VAL A 5 8.61 2.31 -5.17
CA VAL A 5 8.47 0.84 -5.29
C VAL A 5 7.10 0.47 -5.86
N PHE A 6 6.02 1.14 -5.44
CA PHE A 6 4.68 0.90 -5.99
C PHE A 6 4.58 1.23 -7.48
N LEU A 7 5.27 2.28 -7.95
CA LEU A 7 5.32 2.62 -9.38
C LEU A 7 6.07 1.55 -10.19
N VAL A 8 7.22 1.10 -9.70
CA VAL A 8 8.04 0.09 -10.40
C VAL A 8 7.32 -1.27 -10.41
N LEU A 9 6.77 -1.71 -9.27
CA LEU A 9 5.98 -2.94 -9.18
C LEU A 9 4.73 -2.88 -10.06
N GLY A 10 4.02 -1.74 -10.07
CA GLY A 10 2.87 -1.55 -10.96
C GLY A 10 3.24 -1.66 -12.45
N GLY A 11 4.43 -1.16 -12.83
CA GLY A 11 4.94 -1.30 -14.19
C GLY A 11 5.33 -2.75 -14.54
N SER A 12 5.96 -3.48 -13.63
CA SER A 12 6.36 -4.88 -13.86
C SER A 12 5.16 -5.84 -13.94
N LEU A 13 4.10 -5.59 -13.16
CA LEU A 13 2.83 -6.31 -13.26
C LEU A 13 2.19 -6.13 -14.65
N LEU A 14 2.11 -4.90 -15.16
CA LEU A 14 1.56 -4.62 -16.49
C LEU A 14 2.41 -5.20 -17.62
N THR A 15 3.74 -5.18 -17.47
CA THR A 15 4.67 -5.83 -18.42
C THR A 15 4.43 -7.33 -18.50
N THR A 16 4.14 -7.96 -17.36
CA THR A 16 3.85 -9.40 -17.30
C THR A 16 2.45 -9.74 -17.80
N LEU A 17 1.49 -8.84 -17.58
CA LEU A 17 0.10 -9.00 -18.02
C LEU A 17 -0.02 -8.87 -19.55
N PHE A 18 0.72 -7.93 -20.14
CA PHE A 18 0.74 -7.62 -21.57
C PHE A 18 2.14 -7.86 -22.17
N PRO A 19 2.57 -9.13 -22.32
CA PRO A 19 3.88 -9.44 -22.88
C PRO A 19 4.02 -8.87 -24.30
N ASP A 20 5.24 -8.50 -24.68
CA ASP A 20 5.62 -8.02 -26.02
C ASP A 20 4.91 -6.74 -26.52
N THR A 21 4.29 -5.97 -25.62
CA THR A 21 3.59 -4.72 -25.98
C THR A 21 4.45 -3.47 -25.80
N TYR A 22 4.83 -3.17 -24.55
CA TYR A 22 5.63 -2.01 -24.17
C TYR A 22 6.66 -2.36 -23.11
N ASN A 23 7.76 -1.60 -23.06
CA ASN A 23 8.78 -1.72 -22.03
C ASN A 23 8.27 -1.21 -20.67
N ALA A 24 8.85 -1.70 -19.57
CA ALA A 24 8.54 -1.33 -18.19
C ALA A 24 8.48 0.19 -17.98
N THR A 25 9.40 0.94 -18.59
CA THR A 25 9.42 2.42 -18.54
C THR A 25 8.12 3.04 -19.04
N THR A 26 7.55 2.54 -20.13
CA THR A 26 6.27 3.06 -20.67
C THR A 26 5.13 2.74 -19.73
N TRP A 27 5.13 1.53 -19.15
CA TRP A 27 4.12 1.12 -18.17
C TRP A 27 4.19 1.92 -16.86
N ILE A 28 5.40 2.29 -16.41
CA ILE A 28 5.59 3.17 -15.24
C ILE A 28 5.01 4.56 -15.52
N VAL A 29 5.26 5.13 -16.70
CA VAL A 29 4.70 6.43 -17.09
C VAL A 29 3.18 6.36 -17.21
N PHE A 30 2.65 5.30 -17.83
CA PHE A 30 1.21 5.07 -17.93
C PHE A 30 0.55 4.95 -16.56
N MET A 31 1.18 4.22 -15.64
CA MET A 31 0.75 4.13 -14.25
C MET A 31 0.71 5.50 -13.56
N GLY A 32 1.75 6.31 -13.76
CA GLY A 32 1.81 7.69 -13.29
C GLY A 32 0.64 8.54 -13.75
N LEU A 33 0.13 8.33 -14.97
CA LEU A 33 -1.06 9.03 -15.48
C LEU A 33 -2.36 8.48 -14.89
N VAL A 34 -2.50 7.16 -14.81
CA VAL A 34 -3.72 6.50 -14.32
C VAL A 34 -3.95 6.74 -12.83
N LEU A 35 -2.90 6.93 -12.04
CA LEU A 35 -3.00 7.21 -10.61
C LEU A 35 -3.35 8.67 -10.27
N LEU A 36 -3.22 9.61 -11.22
CA LEU A 36 -3.47 11.04 -10.98
C LEU A 36 -4.86 11.31 -10.40
N PRO A 37 -5.97 10.78 -10.96
CA PRO A 37 -7.30 11.03 -10.42
C PRO A 37 -7.43 10.64 -8.93
N VAL A 38 -6.77 9.56 -8.51
CA VAL A 38 -6.81 9.08 -7.12
C VAL A 38 -5.93 9.97 -6.23
N CYS A 39 -4.76 10.41 -6.70
CA CYS A 39 -3.89 11.33 -5.97
C CYS A 39 -4.46 12.75 -5.82
N LEU A 40 -5.37 13.15 -6.71
CA LEU A 40 -6.02 14.45 -6.69
C LEU A 40 -7.22 14.54 -5.74
N ILE A 41 -7.61 13.43 -5.09
CA ILE A 41 -8.62 13.44 -4.04
C ILE A 41 -8.08 14.26 -2.85
N PRO A 42 -8.75 15.35 -2.45
CA PRO A 42 -8.17 16.33 -1.53
C PRO A 42 -8.03 15.81 -0.10
N THR A 43 -8.87 14.87 0.34
CA THR A 43 -8.88 14.32 1.70
C THR A 43 -8.92 12.79 1.72
N LEU A 44 -8.34 12.16 2.75
CA LEU A 44 -8.43 10.71 2.97
C LEU A 44 -9.87 10.28 3.27
N LYS A 45 -10.67 11.18 3.86
CA LYS A 45 -12.10 10.92 4.10
C LYS A 45 -12.90 10.74 2.79
N GLU A 46 -12.64 11.58 1.79
CA GLU A 46 -13.24 11.41 0.45
C GLU A 46 -12.68 10.18 -0.28
N GLY A 47 -11.41 9.85 -0.02
CA GLY A 47 -10.73 8.66 -0.58
C GLY A 47 -11.07 7.34 0.12
N ALA A 48 -11.87 7.33 1.19
CA ALA A 48 -12.10 6.15 2.01
C ALA A 48 -12.72 4.98 1.23
N GLY A 49 -13.63 5.26 0.30
CA GLY A 49 -14.22 4.25 -0.59
C GLY A 49 -13.19 3.62 -1.54
N ALA A 50 -12.29 4.43 -2.09
CA ALA A 50 -11.17 3.94 -2.90
C ALA A 50 -10.23 3.07 -2.04
N ALA A 51 -9.87 3.52 -0.84
CA ALA A 51 -9.05 2.74 0.09
C ALA A 51 -9.68 1.38 0.43
N ALA A 52 -11.00 1.33 0.65
CA ALA A 52 -11.73 0.09 0.88
C ALA A 52 -11.69 -0.84 -0.36
N ALA A 53 -11.89 -0.30 -1.56
CA ALA A 53 -11.76 -1.07 -2.81
C ALA A 53 -10.35 -1.64 -2.99
N GLY A 54 -9.31 -0.88 -2.65
CA GLY A 54 -7.92 -1.35 -2.67
C GLY A 54 -7.65 -2.50 -1.69
N CYS A 55 -8.25 -2.46 -0.49
CA CYS A 55 -8.17 -3.54 0.50
C CYS A 55 -8.87 -4.81 0.01
N ILE A 56 -10.10 -4.69 -0.52
CA ILE A 56 -10.83 -5.81 -1.11
C ILE A 56 -10.05 -6.40 -2.30
N GLY A 57 -9.43 -5.54 -3.11
CA GLY A 57 -8.55 -5.94 -4.20
C GLY A 57 -7.44 -6.87 -3.73
N THR A 58 -6.70 -6.53 -2.68
CA THR A 58 -5.64 -7.40 -2.14
C THR A 58 -6.18 -8.74 -1.68
N LEU A 59 -7.29 -8.75 -0.93
CA LEU A 59 -7.88 -10.00 -0.43
C LEU A 59 -8.29 -10.94 -1.57
N LEU A 60 -8.85 -10.38 -2.66
CA LEU A 60 -9.19 -11.15 -3.85
C LEU A 60 -7.94 -11.60 -4.62
N ALA A 61 -6.94 -10.73 -4.78
CA ALA A 61 -5.69 -11.08 -5.45
C ALA A 61 -4.97 -12.24 -4.75
N ASP A 62 -4.80 -12.14 -3.42
CA ASP A 62 -4.15 -13.15 -2.61
C ASP A 62 -4.97 -14.45 -2.58
N GLY A 63 -6.30 -14.36 -2.43
CA GLY A 63 -7.19 -15.52 -2.46
C GLY A 63 -7.12 -16.29 -3.79
N ILE A 64 -7.15 -15.59 -4.92
CA ILE A 64 -7.03 -16.20 -6.26
C ILE A 64 -5.62 -16.78 -6.46
N ALA A 65 -4.58 -16.05 -6.07
CA ALA A 65 -3.20 -16.49 -6.23
C ALA A 65 -2.93 -17.75 -5.39
N LEU A 66 -3.35 -17.79 -4.13
CA LEU A 66 -3.24 -18.98 -3.28
C LEU A 66 -4.07 -20.14 -3.83
N TYR A 67 -5.29 -19.89 -4.30
CA TYR A 67 -6.11 -20.93 -4.93
C TYR A 67 -5.40 -21.56 -6.13
N LEU A 68 -4.84 -20.75 -7.02
CA LEU A 68 -4.07 -21.24 -8.17
C LEU A 68 -2.81 -21.97 -7.73
N LEU A 69 -2.11 -21.47 -6.70
CA LEU A 69 -0.90 -22.12 -6.20
C LEU A 69 -1.20 -23.51 -5.65
N VAL A 70 -2.12 -23.60 -4.68
CA VAL A 70 -2.48 -24.86 -3.99
C VAL A 70 -3.01 -25.89 -4.99
N THR A 71 -3.94 -25.48 -5.86
CA THR A 71 -4.58 -26.43 -6.79
C THR A 71 -3.63 -26.95 -7.87
N ASN A 72 -2.69 -26.13 -8.37
CA ASN A 72 -1.77 -26.57 -9.41
C ASN A 72 -0.58 -27.33 -8.84
N VAL A 73 -0.03 -26.92 -7.70
CA VAL A 73 1.08 -27.64 -7.08
C VAL A 73 0.63 -29.00 -6.55
N ASN A 74 -0.54 -29.11 -5.91
CA ASN A 74 -1.04 -30.40 -5.44
C ASN A 74 -1.29 -31.40 -6.58
N LYS A 75 -1.58 -30.92 -7.81
CA LYS A 75 -1.69 -31.79 -8.98
C LYS A 75 -0.35 -32.33 -9.48
N VAL A 76 0.73 -31.57 -9.30
CA VAL A 76 2.07 -31.93 -9.80
C VAL A 76 2.84 -32.74 -8.76
N ASN A 77 2.64 -32.44 -7.47
CA ASN A 77 3.43 -32.98 -6.36
C ASN A 77 2.61 -33.92 -5.46
N ASP A 78 1.60 -34.61 -5.99
CA ASP A 78 0.76 -35.51 -5.19
C ASP A 78 1.63 -36.58 -4.49
N GLY A 79 1.58 -36.60 -3.16
CA GLY A 79 2.36 -37.52 -2.31
C GLY A 79 3.84 -37.17 -2.08
N LEU A 80 4.35 -36.03 -2.57
CA LEU A 80 5.72 -35.58 -2.31
C LEU A 80 5.78 -34.59 -1.13
N SER A 81 6.74 -34.81 -0.22
CA SER A 81 6.98 -33.89 0.89
C SER A 81 7.64 -32.59 0.40
N THR A 82 7.17 -31.45 0.91
CA THR A 82 7.76 -30.15 0.62
C THR A 82 9.19 -30.05 1.16
N PRO A 83 10.14 -29.44 0.42
CA PRO A 83 11.51 -29.27 0.89
C PRO A 83 11.58 -28.33 2.09
N THR A 84 12.32 -28.75 3.12
CA THR A 84 12.52 -27.96 4.34
C THR A 84 13.42 -26.75 4.08
N PRO A 85 13.11 -25.56 4.62
CA PRO A 85 13.93 -24.38 4.47
C PRO A 85 15.24 -24.50 5.27
N ASP A 86 16.33 -23.98 4.71
CA ASP A 86 17.59 -23.79 5.45
C ASP A 86 17.54 -22.47 6.22
N LEU A 87 17.52 -22.56 7.55
CA LEU A 87 17.38 -21.40 8.42
C LEU A 87 18.73 -20.72 8.60
N SER A 88 18.92 -19.61 7.90
CA SER A 88 20.07 -18.73 8.09
C SER A 88 19.67 -17.41 8.74
N PHE A 89 20.59 -16.80 9.51
CA PHE A 89 20.38 -15.46 10.08
C PHE A 89 20.06 -14.44 8.98
N LYS A 90 20.75 -14.54 7.83
CA LYS A 90 20.49 -13.70 6.65
C LYS A 90 19.04 -13.85 6.16
N GLY A 91 18.52 -15.08 6.10
CA GLY A 91 17.13 -15.35 5.72
C GLY A 91 16.14 -14.69 6.68
N VAL A 92 16.34 -14.85 7.99
CA VAL A 92 15.46 -14.25 9.02
C VAL A 92 15.50 -12.71 8.96
N ALA A 93 16.69 -12.12 8.85
CA ALA A 93 16.84 -10.66 8.75
C ALA A 93 16.18 -10.09 7.48
N THR A 94 16.26 -10.82 6.36
CA THR A 94 15.61 -10.44 5.10
C THR A 94 14.09 -10.48 5.23
N VAL A 95 13.53 -11.53 5.84
CA VAL A 95 12.08 -11.64 6.10
C VAL A 95 11.61 -10.50 6.99
N PHE A 96 12.37 -10.16 8.04
CA PHE A 96 12.05 -9.02 8.91
C PHE A 96 12.04 -7.69 8.14
N GLY A 97 13.03 -7.46 7.26
CA GLY A 97 13.07 -6.28 6.40
C GLY A 97 11.88 -6.18 5.45
N ASN A 98 11.51 -7.29 4.80
CA ASN A 98 10.35 -7.35 3.91
C ASN A 98 9.04 -7.13 4.67
N LEU A 99 8.92 -7.68 5.88
CA LEU A 99 7.75 -7.48 6.74
C LEU A 99 7.66 -6.04 7.26
N ALA A 100 8.79 -5.42 7.62
CA ALA A 100 8.85 -4.02 8.01
C ALA A 100 8.39 -3.10 6.87
N LEU A 101 8.73 -3.43 5.62
CA LEU A 101 8.22 -2.71 4.45
C LEU A 101 6.70 -2.91 4.29
N ALA A 102 6.18 -4.12 4.49
CA ALA A 102 4.75 -4.41 4.43
C ALA A 102 3.93 -3.60 5.45
N TYR A 103 4.46 -3.42 6.67
CA TYR A 103 3.87 -2.56 7.70
C TYR A 103 4.22 -1.07 7.56
N GLY A 104 4.96 -0.69 6.50
CA GLY A 104 5.39 0.70 6.24
C GLY A 104 4.25 1.69 6.03
N ALA A 105 3.02 1.23 5.80
CA ALA A 105 1.82 2.06 5.72
C ALA A 105 1.47 2.77 7.05
N GLY A 106 2.10 2.39 8.17
CA GLY A 106 1.94 3.04 9.48
C GLY A 106 2.22 4.55 9.47
N ILE A 107 3.00 5.06 8.50
CA ILE A 107 3.25 6.50 8.34
C ILE A 107 1.98 7.34 8.07
N VAL A 108 0.90 6.69 7.62
CA VAL A 108 -0.37 7.34 7.31
C VAL A 108 -1.25 7.50 8.56
N ILE A 109 -0.93 6.81 9.66
CA ILE A 109 -1.73 6.81 10.90
C ILE A 109 -2.00 8.23 11.42
N PRO A 110 -1.01 9.14 11.56
CA PRO A 110 -1.27 10.50 12.03
C PRO A 110 -2.22 11.27 11.10
N ALA A 111 -2.10 11.06 9.78
CA ALA A 111 -2.99 11.69 8.81
C ALA A 111 -4.44 11.18 8.92
N ILE A 112 -4.62 9.87 9.18
CA ILE A 112 -5.94 9.28 9.42
C ILE A 112 -6.51 9.78 10.74
N GLN A 113 -5.71 9.85 11.81
CA GLN A 113 -6.16 10.32 13.13
C GLN A 113 -6.72 11.74 13.06
N ARG A 114 -6.06 12.61 12.30
CA ARG A 114 -6.50 14.00 12.07
C ARG A 114 -7.82 14.12 11.30
N GLU A 115 -8.08 13.20 10.36
CA GLU A 115 -9.29 13.23 9.51
C GLU A 115 -10.40 12.30 10.03
N HIS A 116 -10.15 11.57 11.12
CA HIS A 116 -11.12 10.68 11.73
C HIS A 116 -12.24 11.50 12.38
N SER A 117 -13.48 11.02 12.28
CA SER A 117 -14.63 11.74 12.83
C SER A 117 -14.72 11.64 14.37
N ASP A 118 -13.96 10.72 14.97
CA ASP A 118 -13.89 10.51 16.42
C ASP A 118 -12.51 9.93 16.81
N PRO A 119 -11.51 10.76 17.16
CA PRO A 119 -10.14 10.30 17.37
C PRO A 119 -9.98 9.35 18.57
N THR A 120 -10.89 9.39 19.54
CA THR A 120 -10.85 8.51 20.74
C THR A 120 -10.94 7.02 20.41
N ARG A 121 -11.48 6.68 19.23
CA ARG A 121 -11.60 5.29 18.76
C ARG A 121 -10.39 4.80 17.96
N MET A 122 -9.48 5.69 17.56
CA MET A 122 -8.35 5.34 16.69
C MET A 122 -7.44 4.24 17.25
N PRO A 123 -7.04 4.24 18.53
CA PRO A 123 -6.19 3.17 19.07
C PRO A 123 -6.81 1.77 18.95
N ARG A 124 -8.14 1.66 19.20
CA ARG A 124 -8.88 0.40 19.09
C ARG A 124 -8.97 -0.07 17.63
N ILE A 125 -9.22 0.84 16.70
CA ILE A 125 -9.30 0.52 15.26
C ILE A 125 -7.94 0.06 14.74
N ILE A 126 -6.86 0.74 15.12
CA ILE A 126 -5.49 0.36 14.73
C ILE A 126 -5.15 -1.04 15.24
N LEU A 127 -5.48 -1.35 16.50
CA LEU A 127 -5.23 -2.68 17.07
C LEU A 127 -5.97 -3.77 16.27
N VAL A 128 -7.29 -3.60 16.05
CA VAL A 128 -8.10 -4.58 15.31
C VAL A 128 -7.58 -4.77 13.89
N THR A 129 -7.29 -3.68 13.17
CA THR A 129 -6.82 -3.75 11.78
C THR A 129 -5.43 -4.38 11.68
N MET A 130 -4.51 -4.05 12.58
CA MET A 130 -3.17 -4.64 12.62
C MET A 130 -3.22 -6.14 12.90
N THR A 131 -4.10 -6.59 13.80
CA THR A 131 -4.33 -8.01 14.06
C THR A 131 -4.88 -8.73 12.84
N VAL A 132 -5.88 -8.15 12.16
CA VAL A 132 -6.45 -8.74 10.94
C VAL A 132 -5.39 -8.88 9.84
N ILE A 133 -4.60 -7.83 9.59
CA ILE A 133 -3.51 -7.87 8.60
C ILE A 133 -2.47 -8.93 8.95
N SER A 134 -2.11 -9.03 10.24
CA SER A 134 -1.17 -10.05 10.73
C SER A 134 -1.67 -11.46 10.46
N LEU A 135 -2.97 -11.72 10.69
CA LEU A 135 -3.59 -13.01 10.39
C LEU A 135 -3.58 -13.31 8.90
N CYS A 136 -3.89 -12.33 8.04
CA CYS A 136 -3.84 -12.49 6.59
C CYS A 136 -2.43 -12.86 6.10
N PHE A 137 -1.39 -12.13 6.54
CA PHE A 137 -0.01 -12.45 6.17
C PHE A 137 0.44 -13.80 6.71
N LEU A 138 0.02 -14.17 7.92
CA LEU A 138 0.29 -15.49 8.48
C LEU A 138 -0.35 -16.59 7.63
N THR A 139 -1.61 -16.43 7.22
CA THR A 139 -2.30 -17.39 6.35
C THR A 139 -1.59 -17.54 5.01
N VAL A 140 -1.28 -16.44 4.32
CA VAL A 140 -0.55 -16.47 3.03
C VAL A 140 0.80 -17.17 3.19
N SER A 141 1.55 -16.84 4.24
CA SER A 141 2.87 -17.43 4.51
C SER A 141 2.77 -18.93 4.83
N LEU A 142 1.84 -19.34 5.69
CA LEU A 142 1.67 -20.75 6.06
C LEU A 142 1.25 -21.59 4.86
N THR A 143 0.26 -21.13 4.08
CA THR A 143 -0.21 -21.84 2.89
C THR A 143 0.85 -21.92 1.80
N GLY A 144 1.62 -20.84 1.59
CA GLY A 144 2.75 -20.86 0.65
C GLY A 144 3.77 -21.93 1.04
N VAL A 145 4.26 -21.89 2.29
CA VAL A 145 5.28 -22.81 2.79
C VAL A 145 4.79 -24.25 2.82
N SER A 146 3.52 -24.50 3.18
CA SER A 146 2.97 -25.86 3.24
C SER A 146 2.88 -26.57 1.90
N VAL A 147 2.84 -25.81 0.80
CA VAL A 147 2.65 -26.36 -0.55
C VAL A 147 3.96 -26.39 -1.35
N VAL A 148 4.82 -25.39 -1.16
CA VAL A 148 5.99 -25.18 -2.02
C VAL A 148 7.32 -25.24 -1.22
N GLY A 149 7.26 -25.10 0.10
CA GLY A 149 8.45 -25.12 0.95
C GLY A 149 9.47 -24.03 0.56
N CYS A 150 10.74 -24.42 0.47
CA CYS A 150 11.86 -23.53 0.12
C CYS A 150 11.84 -23.02 -1.34
N GLN A 151 10.97 -23.55 -2.22
CA GLN A 151 10.98 -23.24 -3.65
C GLN A 151 10.15 -22.00 -4.03
N ILE A 152 9.53 -21.32 -3.06
CA ILE A 152 8.67 -20.17 -3.31
C ILE A 152 9.50 -19.03 -3.92
N PRO A 153 9.19 -18.60 -5.15
CA PRO A 153 9.77 -17.38 -5.71
C PRO A 153 9.43 -16.19 -4.81
N GLY A 154 10.31 -15.19 -4.73
CA GLY A 154 10.17 -14.04 -3.80
C GLY A 154 8.91 -13.18 -3.96
N ASN A 155 8.03 -13.49 -4.91
CA ASN A 155 6.73 -12.85 -5.08
C ASN A 155 5.70 -13.88 -5.58
N LEU A 156 4.59 -14.00 -4.84
CA LEU A 156 3.53 -14.97 -5.08
C LEU A 156 2.86 -14.80 -6.46
N LEU A 157 2.63 -13.56 -6.91
CA LEU A 157 1.98 -13.32 -8.20
C LEU A 157 2.86 -13.78 -9.36
N PHE A 158 4.16 -13.49 -9.30
CA PHE A 158 5.11 -13.98 -10.30
C PHE A 158 5.35 -15.48 -10.20
N ALA A 159 5.14 -16.07 -9.02
CA ALA A 159 5.21 -17.52 -8.83
C ALA A 159 4.10 -18.26 -9.57
N VAL A 160 2.86 -17.74 -9.54
CA VAL A 160 1.72 -18.36 -10.23
C VAL A 160 1.64 -18.02 -11.72
N SER A 161 2.25 -16.92 -12.17
CA SER A 161 2.32 -16.56 -13.60
C SER A 161 3.45 -17.26 -14.34
N GLY A 162 4.51 -17.65 -13.63
CA GLY A 162 5.68 -18.31 -14.21
C GLY A 162 5.55 -19.83 -14.28
N THR A 163 6.54 -20.47 -14.90
CA THR A 163 6.66 -21.94 -15.00
C THR A 163 7.69 -22.52 -14.02
N LYS A 164 8.30 -21.67 -13.17
CA LYS A 164 9.39 -22.05 -12.25
C LYS A 164 9.00 -23.13 -11.25
N LEU A 165 7.71 -23.25 -10.93
CA LEU A 165 7.15 -24.25 -10.02
C LEU A 165 6.68 -25.54 -10.71
N GLY A 166 6.97 -25.71 -12.01
CA GLY A 166 6.66 -26.94 -12.75
C GLY A 166 5.20 -27.09 -13.18
N PHE A 167 4.37 -26.06 -12.97
CA PHE A 167 2.98 -26.03 -13.45
C PHE A 167 2.72 -24.80 -14.33
N THR A 168 1.61 -24.85 -15.07
CA THR A 168 1.04 -23.70 -15.78
C THR A 168 -0.35 -23.43 -15.23
N ALA A 169 -0.57 -22.24 -14.67
CA ALA A 169 -1.87 -21.84 -14.16
C ALA A 169 -2.82 -21.38 -15.28
N SER A 170 -4.12 -21.41 -15.00
CA SER A 170 -5.11 -20.82 -15.92
C SER A 170 -4.82 -19.33 -16.13
N ARG A 171 -4.68 -18.90 -17.40
CA ARG A 171 -4.36 -17.50 -17.72
C ARG A 171 -5.40 -16.52 -17.17
N GLY A 172 -6.69 -16.89 -17.20
CA GLY A 172 -7.76 -16.04 -16.68
C GLY A 172 -7.62 -15.75 -15.18
N GLY A 173 -7.27 -16.76 -14.37
CA GLY A 173 -7.04 -16.57 -12.94
C GLY A 173 -5.82 -15.70 -12.65
N VAL A 174 -4.72 -15.91 -13.39
CA VAL A 174 -3.51 -15.08 -13.27
C VAL A 174 -3.82 -13.63 -13.62
N VAL A 175 -4.50 -13.38 -14.75
CA VAL A 175 -4.92 -12.03 -15.16
C VAL A 175 -5.77 -11.36 -14.08
N LEU A 176 -6.74 -12.08 -13.52
CA LEU A 176 -7.63 -11.52 -12.50
C LEU A 176 -6.88 -11.16 -11.21
N ALA A 177 -5.97 -12.02 -10.75
CA ALA A 177 -5.11 -11.73 -9.59
C ALA A 177 -4.22 -10.49 -9.83
N PHE A 178 -3.63 -10.37 -11.03
CA PHE A 178 -2.79 -9.23 -11.40
C PHE A 178 -3.59 -7.93 -11.47
N LEU A 179 -4.81 -7.95 -12.03
CA LEU A 179 -5.67 -6.76 -12.09
C LEU A 179 -6.10 -6.28 -10.69
N PHE A 180 -6.43 -7.19 -9.78
CA PHE A 180 -6.77 -6.83 -8.40
C PHE A 180 -5.56 -6.30 -7.62
N MET A 181 -4.37 -6.88 -7.83
CA MET A 181 -3.15 -6.33 -7.25
C MET A 181 -2.79 -4.96 -7.85
N GLN A 182 -3.05 -4.76 -9.14
CA GLN A 182 -2.87 -3.47 -9.81
C GLN A 182 -3.77 -2.40 -9.18
N LEU A 183 -5.04 -2.74 -8.93
CA LEU A 183 -5.98 -1.87 -8.23
C LEU A 183 -5.43 -1.50 -6.84
N HIS A 184 -4.99 -2.49 -6.06
CA HIS A 184 -4.40 -2.26 -4.74
C HIS A 184 -3.21 -1.31 -4.79
N ILE A 185 -2.21 -1.59 -5.63
CA ILE A 185 -0.97 -0.81 -5.74
C ILE A 185 -1.25 0.64 -6.15
N THR A 186 -2.19 0.84 -7.08
CA THR A 186 -2.58 2.19 -7.55
C THR A 186 -3.16 3.02 -6.41
N ILE A 187 -4.03 2.43 -5.60
CA ILE A 187 -4.67 3.12 -4.46
C ILE A 187 -3.68 3.31 -3.31
N ALA A 188 -2.87 2.29 -3.01
CA ALA A 188 -1.86 2.32 -1.96
C ALA A 188 -0.84 3.45 -2.20
N PHE A 189 -0.41 3.66 -3.45
CA PHE A 189 0.45 4.78 -3.81
C PHE A 189 -0.17 6.13 -3.39
N ALA A 190 -1.44 6.37 -3.73
CA ALA A 190 -2.11 7.62 -3.42
C ALA A 190 -2.26 7.85 -1.91
N VAL A 191 -2.62 6.80 -1.16
CA VAL A 191 -2.79 6.85 0.30
C VAL A 191 -1.46 7.12 1.00
N ILE A 192 -0.38 6.45 0.58
CA ILE A 192 0.96 6.60 1.17
C ILE A 192 1.59 7.96 0.81
N MET A 193 1.29 8.49 -0.37
CA MET A 193 1.75 9.83 -0.78
C MET A 193 0.99 10.96 -0.08
N PHE A 194 -0.17 10.68 0.51
CA PHE A 194 -1.02 11.71 1.10
C PHE A 194 -0.32 12.58 2.16
N PRO A 195 0.41 12.02 3.16
CA PRO A 195 1.15 12.85 4.11
C PRO A 195 2.20 13.75 3.44
N ALA A 196 2.87 13.25 2.39
CA ALA A 196 3.86 14.03 1.65
C ALA A 196 3.21 15.19 0.87
N PHE A 197 2.06 14.96 0.22
CA PHE A 197 1.28 16.03 -0.42
C PHE A 197 0.85 17.09 0.60
N TYR A 198 0.33 16.65 1.74
CA TYR A 198 -0.13 17.54 2.80
C TYR A 198 1.00 18.42 3.36
N ILE A 199 2.18 17.83 3.60
CA ILE A 199 3.37 18.57 4.04
C ILE A 199 3.84 19.55 2.96
N ALA A 200 3.90 19.13 1.69
CA ALA A 200 4.33 19.99 0.60
C ALA A 200 3.37 21.18 0.39
N GLU A 201 2.07 20.95 0.42
CA GLU A 201 1.07 22.03 0.31
C GLU A 201 1.18 23.04 1.45
N ARG A 202 1.49 22.57 2.66
CA ARG A 202 1.80 23.45 3.78
C ARG A 202 3.06 24.27 3.55
N LEU A 203 4.13 23.66 3.05
CA LEU A 203 5.41 24.36 2.84
C LEU A 203 5.32 25.41 1.74
N PHE A 204 4.67 25.11 0.62
CA PHE A 204 4.60 26.01 -0.53
C PHE A 204 3.48 27.04 -0.46
N PHE A 205 2.30 26.66 0.04
CA PHE A 205 1.11 27.52 0.06
C PHE A 205 0.66 27.95 1.46
N GLY A 206 1.29 27.41 2.52
CA GLY A 206 0.88 27.70 3.89
C GLY A 206 -0.49 27.13 4.26
N PHE A 207 -1.02 26.19 3.47
CA PHE A 207 -2.26 25.49 3.79
C PHE A 207 -2.09 24.73 5.10
N HIS A 208 -3.21 24.45 5.80
CA HIS A 208 -3.24 23.51 6.92
C HIS A 208 -2.48 23.91 8.21
N LYS A 209 -2.05 25.17 8.37
CA LYS A 209 -1.33 25.64 9.56
C LYS A 209 -2.09 25.44 10.88
N ALA A 210 -3.37 25.82 10.92
CA ALA A 210 -4.21 25.70 12.13
C ALA A 210 -4.38 24.24 12.61
N GLN A 211 -4.39 23.28 11.69
CA GLN A 211 -4.54 21.85 12.03
C GLN A 211 -3.25 21.25 12.60
N PHE A 212 -2.09 21.86 12.34
CA PHE A 212 -0.81 21.40 12.89
C PHE A 212 -0.56 21.96 14.29
N GLU A 213 -1.00 23.19 14.58
CA GLU A 213 -0.92 23.76 15.94
C GLU A 213 -1.73 22.90 16.93
N ILE A 214 -2.93 22.48 16.53
CA ILE A 214 -3.77 21.56 17.32
C ILE A 214 -3.12 20.18 17.47
N ALA A 215 -2.53 19.63 16.39
CA ALA A 215 -1.84 18.33 16.46
C ALA A 215 -0.56 18.38 17.31
N SER A 216 0.13 19.52 17.34
CA SER A 216 1.26 19.78 18.22
C SER A 216 0.81 19.76 19.67
N GLU A 217 -0.22 20.53 20.04
CA GLU A 217 -0.76 20.55 21.41
C GLU A 217 -1.24 19.17 21.87
N ALA A 218 -1.95 18.42 21.03
CA ALA A 218 -2.39 17.06 21.34
C ALA A 218 -1.22 16.07 21.52
N ALA A 219 -0.19 16.16 20.67
CA ALA A 219 0.99 15.30 20.77
C ALA A 219 1.83 15.59 22.02
N TYR A 220 1.82 16.82 22.55
CA TYR A 220 2.48 17.14 23.82
C TYR A 220 1.72 16.57 25.03
N HIS A 221 0.39 16.50 24.98
CA HIS A 221 -0.43 15.91 26.05
C HIS A 221 -0.38 14.36 26.09
N ASP A 222 -0.22 13.70 24.94
CA ASP A 222 -0.17 12.23 24.83
C ASP A 222 1.15 11.62 25.35
N VAL A 223 2.22 12.42 25.50
CA VAL A 223 3.51 11.96 26.06
C VAL A 223 3.49 11.99 27.60
N GLU A 224 2.59 12.75 28.21
CA GLU A 224 2.59 13.02 29.65
C GLU A 224 1.49 12.28 30.43
N SER A 225 0.53 11.60 29.78
CA SER A 225 -0.59 10.98 30.50
C SER A 225 -0.87 9.51 30.11
N LEU A 226 -0.19 8.59 30.81
CA LEU A 226 -0.65 7.20 30.98
C LEU A 226 -1.65 7.05 32.16
N GLU A 227 -2.11 8.15 32.76
CA GLU A 227 -3.07 8.11 33.86
C GLU A 227 -4.40 8.76 33.45
N VAL A 228 -5.43 7.90 33.42
CA VAL A 228 -6.87 8.15 33.54
C VAL A 228 -7.25 9.63 33.67
N GLN A 229 -7.91 10.19 32.64
CA GLN A 229 -8.81 11.33 32.87
C GLN A 229 -10.14 11.19 32.13
N GLU A 230 -11.17 11.15 32.97
CA GLU A 230 -12.58 11.35 32.70
C GLU A 230 -12.87 12.57 31.82
N GLU A 231 -13.90 12.40 31.00
CA GLU A 231 -14.88 13.41 30.57
C GLU A 231 -14.53 14.88 30.85
N LYS A 232 -13.86 15.52 29.89
CA LYS A 232 -14.21 16.90 29.52
C LYS A 232 -14.58 16.95 28.06
N LYS A 233 -15.88 17.15 27.82
CA LYS A 233 -16.42 17.68 26.56
C LYS A 233 -15.73 19.01 26.26
N ALA A 234 -14.63 18.97 25.53
CA ALA A 234 -14.25 20.08 24.69
C ALA A 234 -14.96 19.86 23.35
N GLU A 235 -15.91 20.72 23.03
CA GLU A 235 -16.29 20.97 21.63
C GLU A 235 -15.07 21.59 20.94
N GLU A 236 -14.03 20.80 20.74
CA GLU A 236 -12.92 21.17 19.88
C GLU A 236 -13.43 21.04 18.44
N ASN A 237 -13.72 22.19 17.85
CA ASN A 237 -13.98 22.32 16.43
C ASN A 237 -12.83 21.66 15.66
N HIS A 238 -12.99 20.38 15.31
CA HIS A 238 -12.17 19.70 14.32
C HIS A 238 -12.22 20.55 13.05
N ALA A 239 -11.20 21.39 12.84
CA ALA A 239 -11.12 22.25 11.68
C ALA A 239 -11.18 21.36 10.43
N ASP A 240 -12.25 21.50 9.64
CA ASP A 240 -12.51 20.69 8.46
C ASP A 240 -11.25 20.59 7.58
N ALA A 241 -10.69 19.38 7.46
CA ALA A 241 -9.52 19.09 6.62
C ALA A 241 -9.72 19.55 5.16
N GLY A 242 -10.99 19.59 4.71
CA GLY A 242 -11.42 20.08 3.40
C GLY A 242 -11.49 21.60 3.28
N ALA A 243 -11.47 22.37 4.37
CA ALA A 243 -11.77 23.81 4.35
C ALA A 243 -10.80 24.61 3.47
N SER A 244 -9.50 24.27 3.50
CA SER A 244 -8.46 24.90 2.67
C SER A 244 -8.74 24.74 1.17
N TYR A 245 -9.36 23.63 0.76
CA TYR A 245 -9.65 23.29 -0.63
C TYR A 245 -10.97 23.88 -1.13
N LYS A 246 -11.90 24.21 -0.22
CA LYS A 246 -13.19 24.87 -0.53
C LYS A 246 -13.01 26.34 -0.94
N ILE A 247 -11.87 26.96 -0.62
CA ILE A 247 -11.55 28.33 -1.05
C ILE A 247 -11.31 28.35 -2.57
N PRO A 248 -12.00 29.21 -3.34
CA PRO A 248 -11.84 29.29 -4.79
C PRO A 248 -10.38 29.43 -5.23
N GLY A 249 -9.92 28.52 -6.08
CA GLY A 249 -8.56 28.53 -6.64
C GLY A 249 -7.49 27.77 -5.82
N ASN A 250 -7.72 27.48 -4.54
CA ASN A 250 -6.75 26.72 -3.74
C ASN A 250 -6.63 25.27 -4.18
N TYR A 251 -7.75 24.62 -4.53
CA TYR A 251 -7.74 23.28 -5.10
C TYR A 251 -6.86 23.19 -6.36
N ARG A 252 -6.92 24.18 -7.26
CA ARG A 252 -6.11 24.19 -8.49
C ARG A 252 -4.61 24.28 -8.20
N LYS A 253 -4.23 25.08 -7.19
CA LYS A 253 -2.84 25.20 -6.74
C LYS A 253 -2.33 23.89 -6.11
N ALA A 254 -3.14 23.29 -5.23
CA ALA A 254 -2.83 22.00 -4.63
C ALA A 254 -2.72 20.89 -5.69
N ALA A 255 -3.69 20.80 -6.60
CA ALA A 255 -3.69 19.83 -7.70
C ALA A 255 -2.44 19.96 -8.59
N ALA A 256 -2.06 21.19 -8.96
CA ALA A 256 -0.85 21.43 -9.74
C ALA A 256 0.41 20.95 -9.00
N LEU A 257 0.53 21.24 -7.70
CA LEU A 257 1.65 20.78 -6.88
C LEU A 257 1.71 19.25 -6.79
N ARG A 258 0.57 18.59 -6.57
CA ARG A 258 0.49 17.12 -6.53
C ARG A 258 0.90 16.49 -7.86
N ILE A 259 0.46 17.05 -8.99
CA ILE A 259 0.87 16.58 -10.32
C ILE A 259 2.40 16.68 -10.50
N VAL A 260 3.01 17.79 -10.06
CA VAL A 260 4.47 17.96 -10.12
C VAL A 260 5.19 16.92 -9.26
N ILE A 261 4.72 16.68 -8.04
CA ILE A 261 5.30 15.67 -7.14
C ILE A 261 5.19 14.27 -7.76
N VAL A 262 4.02 13.91 -8.31
CA VAL A 262 3.83 12.63 -9.00
C VAL A 262 4.76 12.51 -10.20
N ALA A 263 4.91 13.56 -11.01
CA ALA A 263 5.82 13.56 -12.15
C ALA A 263 7.29 13.34 -11.73
N ILE A 264 7.71 13.94 -10.61
CA ILE A 264 9.04 13.70 -10.02
C ILE A 264 9.17 12.24 -9.57
N CYS A 265 8.16 11.69 -8.89
CA CYS A 265 8.17 10.28 -8.48
C CYS A 265 8.28 9.33 -9.68
N VAL A 266 7.57 9.61 -10.78
CA VAL A 266 7.65 8.84 -12.03
C VAL A 266 9.04 8.94 -12.64
N GLY A 267 9.61 10.15 -12.73
CA GLY A 267 10.98 10.34 -13.26
C GLY A 267 12.04 9.57 -12.46
N ILE A 268 11.92 9.59 -11.13
CA ILE A 268 12.80 8.82 -10.24
C ILE A 268 12.56 7.31 -10.41
N ALA A 269 11.31 6.86 -10.52
CA ALA A 269 10.97 5.46 -10.73
C ALA A 269 11.56 4.92 -12.04
N VAL A 270 11.52 5.70 -13.12
CA VAL A 270 12.14 5.35 -14.40
C VAL A 270 13.67 5.27 -14.27
N ALA A 271 14.29 6.24 -13.58
CA ALA A 271 15.74 6.27 -13.41
C ALA A 271 16.29 5.11 -12.54
N TRP A 272 15.51 4.63 -11.57
CA TRP A 272 15.91 3.55 -10.66
C TRP A 272 15.21 2.22 -10.91
N GLN A 273 14.47 2.05 -12.02
CA GLN A 273 13.71 0.82 -12.28
C GLN A 273 14.57 -0.45 -12.19
N ASP A 274 15.83 -0.39 -12.62
CA ASP A 274 16.76 -1.53 -12.65
C ASP A 274 17.32 -1.89 -11.26
N HIS A 275 17.19 -1.02 -10.26
CA HIS A 275 17.70 -1.25 -8.90
C HIS A 275 16.66 -1.85 -7.95
N PHE A 276 15.40 -1.94 -8.37
CA PHE A 276 14.30 -2.50 -7.58
C PHE A 276 13.91 -3.93 -8.01
N GLY A 277 14.64 -4.51 -8.97
CA GLY A 277 14.34 -5.81 -9.60
C GLY A 277 15.23 -6.99 -9.16
N ASP A 278 16.28 -6.75 -8.38
CA ASP A 278 17.23 -7.76 -7.90
C ASP A 278 17.09 -8.08 -6.39
#